data_AF-A0A7W1QX62-F1
#
_entry.id   AF-A0A7W1QX62-F1
#
_cell.length_a   1.000
_cell.length_b   1.000
_cell.length_c   1.000
_cell.angle_alpha   90.00
_cell.angle_beta   90.00
_cell.angle_gamma   90.00
#
_symmetry.space_group_name_H-M   'P 1'
#
loop_
_entity.id
_entity.type
_entity.pdbx_description
1 polymer ?
#
loop_
_entity_poly.entity_id
_entity_poly.type
_entity_poly.pdbx_seq_one_letter_code
_entity_poly.pdbx_strand_id
1 'polypeptide(L)'
;MELDQIAKKAVRELGDAINHAVEKSLRVSEAIENLRELGYEPNLTLKLEIGLQAIEGGFGDFPEDIELDLTDEDLRTLRRMKIRLE
;
A
#
# COMPACT_ATOMS: atom_id res chain seq x y z
N MET A 1 -4.18 -21.80 -12.14
CA MET A 1 -5.47 -21.41 -11.54
C MET A 1 -5.54 -21.66 -10.02
N GLU A 2 -4.43 -21.99 -9.36
CA GLU A 2 -4.29 -21.96 -7.88
C GLU A 2 -3.78 -20.58 -7.40
N LEU A 3 -2.81 -20.00 -8.13
CA LEU A 3 -2.20 -18.70 -7.81
C LEU A 3 -3.24 -17.56 -7.71
N ASP A 4 -4.24 -17.56 -8.60
CA ASP A 4 -5.34 -16.59 -8.61
C ASP A 4 -6.23 -16.70 -7.36
N GLN A 5 -6.42 -17.91 -6.82
CA GLN A 5 -7.21 -18.12 -5.61
C GLN A 5 -6.46 -17.70 -4.35
N ILE A 6 -5.15 -17.95 -4.30
CA ILE A 6 -4.27 -17.48 -3.21
C ILE A 6 -4.23 -15.95 -3.20
N ALA A 7 -4.05 -15.33 -4.38
CA ALA A 7 -4.07 -13.89 -4.56
C ALA A 7 -5.39 -13.25 -4.10
N LYS A 8 -6.53 -13.80 -4.52
CA LYS A 8 -7.86 -13.33 -4.09
C LYS A 8 -8.06 -13.44 -2.59
N LYS A 9 -7.58 -14.53 -1.98
CA LYS A 9 -7.65 -14.72 -0.53
C LYS A 9 -6.82 -13.67 0.21
N ALA A 10 -5.60 -13.39 -0.25
CA ALA A 10 -4.74 -12.37 0.35
C ALA A 10 -5.35 -10.96 0.25
N VAL A 11 -5.94 -10.61 -0.89
CA VAL A 11 -6.65 -9.33 -1.07
C VAL A 11 -7.82 -9.21 -0.10
N ARG A 12 -8.59 -10.29 0.09
CA ARG A 12 -9.70 -10.32 1.04
C ARG A 12 -9.22 -10.17 2.48
N GLU A 13 -8.22 -10.91 2.90
CA GLU A 13 -7.64 -10.82 4.25
C GLU A 13 -7.10 -9.42 4.55
N LEU A 14 -6.47 -8.78 3.57
CA LEU A 14 -6.03 -7.39 3.68
C LEU A 14 -7.23 -6.43 3.82
N GLY A 15 -8.28 -6.61 3.03
CA GLY A 15 -9.50 -5.83 3.15
C GLY A 15 -10.16 -5.95 4.51
N ASP A 16 -10.26 -7.17 5.05
CA ASP A 16 -10.81 -7.43 6.38
C ASP A 16 -9.95 -6.79 7.48
N ALA A 17 -8.62 -6.87 7.37
CA ALA A 17 -7.70 -6.24 8.31
C ALA A 17 -7.82 -4.70 8.32
N ILE A 18 -7.97 -4.08 7.14
CA ILE A 18 -8.15 -2.63 7.02
C ILE A 18 -9.48 -2.20 7.62
N ASN A 19 -10.58 -2.89 7.31
CA ASN A 19 -11.88 -2.59 7.90
C ASN A 19 -11.82 -2.65 9.43
N HIS A 20 -11.18 -3.70 9.96
CA HIS A 20 -11.01 -3.84 11.40
C HIS A 20 -10.17 -2.72 12.02
N ALA A 21 -9.11 -2.28 11.34
CA ALA A 21 -8.28 -1.18 11.78
C ALA A 21 -9.04 0.16 11.77
N VAL A 22 -9.86 0.40 10.74
CA VAL A 22 -10.69 1.61 10.64
C VAL A 22 -11.77 1.63 11.72
N GLU A 23 -12.47 0.51 11.94
CA GLU A 23 -13.51 0.37 12.97
C GLU A 23 -12.96 0.66 14.38
N LYS A 24 -11.74 0.22 14.66
CA LYS A 24 -11.07 0.41 15.96
C LYS A 24 -10.27 1.71 16.06
N SER A 25 -10.19 2.50 14.99
CA SER A 25 -9.35 3.70 14.98
C SER A 25 -10.03 4.83 15.74
N LEU A 26 -9.50 5.13 16.93
CA LEU A 26 -9.92 6.28 17.72
C LEU A 26 -9.92 7.58 16.91
N ARG A 27 -8.90 7.73 16.06
CA ARG A 27 -8.72 8.91 15.19
C ARG A 27 -9.84 9.06 14.16
N VAL A 28 -10.37 7.95 13.65
CA VAL A 28 -11.52 7.94 12.73
C VAL A 28 -12.79 8.26 13.49
N SER A 29 -12.98 7.67 14.67
CA SER A 29 -14.14 7.94 15.54
C SER A 29 -14.21 9.42 15.96
N GLU A 30 -13.10 10.02 16.38
CA GLU A 30 -13.02 11.44 16.72
C GLU A 30 -13.38 12.33 15.52
N ALA A 31 -12.89 12.00 14.32
CA ALA A 31 -13.22 12.75 13.11
C ALA A 31 -14.71 12.65 12.75
N ILE A 32 -15.32 11.48 12.93
CA ILE A 32 -16.77 11.27 12.74
C ILE A 32 -17.57 12.11 13.73
N GLU A 33 -17.16 12.15 15.00
CA GLU A 33 -17.87 12.91 16.03
C GLU A 33 -17.78 14.42 15.77
N ASN A 34 -16.61 14.93 15.39
CA ASN A 34 -16.43 16.32 14.99
C ASN A 34 -17.35 16.71 13.82
N LEU A 35 -17.61 15.80 12.87
CA LEU A 35 -18.56 16.05 11.78
C LEU A 35 -20.01 16.13 12.28
N ARG A 36 -20.38 15.29 13.27
CA ARG A 36 -21.69 15.34 13.92
C ARG A 36 -21.89 16.62 14.70
N GLU A 37 -20.87 17.10 15.41
CA GLU A 37 -20.91 18.39 16.12
C GLU A 37 -21.13 19.58 15.17
N LEU A 38 -20.64 19.48 13.94
CA LEU A 38 -20.89 20.45 12.87
C LEU A 38 -22.28 20.31 12.20
N GLY A 39 -23.08 19.33 12.61
CA GLY A 39 -24.42 19.07 12.09
C GLY A 39 -24.49 18.15 10.86
N TYR A 40 -23.42 17.41 10.56
CA TYR A 40 -23.37 16.46 9.45
C TYR A 40 -23.47 15.00 9.94
N GLU A 41 -24.21 14.16 9.21
CA GLU A 41 -24.22 12.71 9.42
C GLU A 41 -23.26 12.04 8.42
N PRO A 42 -22.08 11.58 8.85
CA PRO A 42 -21.11 10.99 7.94
C PRO A 42 -21.51 9.58 7.52
N ASN A 43 -21.64 9.36 6.21
CA ASN A 43 -21.73 8.03 5.60
C ASN A 43 -20.40 7.69 4.91
N LEU A 44 -19.58 6.85 5.55
CA LEU A 44 -18.24 6.51 5.07
C LEU A 44 -18.30 5.28 4.15
N THR A 45 -18.02 5.48 2.86
CA THR A 45 -17.84 4.38 1.89
C THR A 45 -16.39 4.33 1.44
N LEU A 46 -15.69 3.25 1.75
CA LEU A 46 -14.30 3.02 1.35
C LEU A 46 -14.26 2.06 0.17
N LYS A 47 -13.71 2.50 -0.97
CA LYS A 47 -13.38 1.62 -2.11
C LYS A 47 -11.87 1.46 -2.15
N LEU A 48 -11.39 0.27 -1.81
CA LEU A 48 -9.98 -0.08 -1.87
C LEU A 48 -9.70 -0.86 -3.16
N GLU A 49 -8.75 -0.37 -3.96
CA GLU A 49 -8.25 -1.07 -5.15
C GLU A 49 -6.85 -1.61 -4.85
N ILE A 50 -6.71 -2.94 -4.83
CA ILE A 50 -5.43 -3.61 -4.57
C ILE A 50 -4.93 -4.19 -5.89
N GLY A 51 -3.89 -3.57 -6.44
CA GLY A 51 -3.12 -4.12 -7.55
C GLY A 51 -2.12 -5.14 -7.03
N LEU A 52 -2.10 -6.34 -7.62
CA LEU A 52 -1.09 -7.34 -7.36
C LEU A 52 -0.11 -7.37 -8.52
N GLN A 53 1.17 -7.11 -8.22
CA GLN A 53 2.26 -7.31 -9.17
C GLN A 53 3.06 -8.52 -8.71
N ALA A 54 3.18 -9.54 -9.57
CA ALA A 54 4.07 -10.66 -9.30
C ALA A 54 5.51 -10.13 -9.34
N ILE A 55 6.28 -10.43 -8.30
CA ILE A 55 7.71 -10.19 -8.29
C ILE A 55 8.33 -11.39 -9.02
N GLU A 56 8.87 -11.17 -10.22
CA GLU A 56 9.69 -12.18 -10.88
C GLU A 56 11.04 -12.22 -10.15
N GLY A 57 11.22 -13.26 -9.34
CA GLY A 57 12.34 -13.38 -8.41
C GLY A 57 11.82 -13.55 -6.98
N GLY A 58 12.00 -14.72 -6.39
CA GLY A 58 11.71 -14.92 -4.98
C GLY A 58 12.53 -13.94 -4.13
N PHE A 59 12.07 -13.61 -2.92
CA PHE A 59 12.76 -12.75 -1.94
C PHE A 59 14.19 -13.21 -1.55
N GLY A 60 14.74 -14.26 -2.17
CA GLY A 60 16.08 -14.79 -1.94
C GLY A 60 17.03 -14.70 -3.14
N ASP A 61 16.68 -14.00 -4.22
CA ASP A 61 17.50 -13.92 -5.45
C ASP A 61 17.96 -12.50 -5.80
N PHE A 62 17.95 -11.58 -4.83
CA PHE A 62 18.68 -10.32 -4.98
C PHE A 62 20.17 -10.64 -4.91
N PRO A 63 20.96 -10.39 -5.98
CA PRO A 63 22.41 -10.44 -5.87
C PRO A 63 22.81 -9.44 -4.78
N GLU A 64 23.58 -9.87 -3.78
CA GLU A 64 24.04 -9.01 -2.69
C GLU A 64 24.88 -7.82 -3.19
N ASP A 65 25.34 -7.86 -4.44
CA ASP A 65 25.97 -6.74 -5.15
C ASP A 65 25.35 -6.56 -6.54
N ILE A 66 24.28 -5.76 -6.64
CA ILE A 66 23.88 -5.18 -7.93
C ILE A 66 24.75 -3.94 -8.13
N GLU A 67 25.89 -4.10 -8.81
CA GLU A 67 26.68 -2.98 -9.31
C GLU A 67 25.86 -2.31 -10.43
N LEU A 68 24.98 -1.38 -10.05
CA LEU A 68 24.17 -0.61 -10.98
C LEU A 68 25.08 0.36 -11.72
N ASP A 69 25.40 0.05 -12.97
CA ASP A 69 26.14 0.94 -13.86
C ASP A 69 25.20 2.04 -14.37
N LEU A 70 24.97 3.04 -13.52
CA LEU A 70 23.99 4.10 -13.75
C LEU A 70 24.56 5.21 -14.64
N THR A 71 23.79 5.60 -15.64
CA THR A 71 24.14 6.77 -16.46
C THR A 71 23.78 8.08 -15.75
N ASP A 72 24.33 9.20 -16.21
CA ASP A 72 24.01 10.53 -15.68
C ASP A 72 22.52 10.88 -15.74
N GLU A 73 21.79 10.30 -16.70
CA GLU A 73 20.34 10.49 -16.83
C GLU A 73 19.56 9.71 -15.76
N ASP A 74 20.00 8.49 -15.45
CA ASP A 74 19.41 7.65 -14.41
C ASP A 74 19.55 8.29 -13.03
N LEU A 75 20.75 8.83 -12.73
CA LEU A 75 21.02 9.54 -11.48
C LEU A 75 20.11 10.77 -11.29
N ARG A 76 19.83 11.52 -12.37
CA ARG A 76 18.90 12.67 -12.32
C ARG A 76 17.47 12.22 -12.06
N THR A 77 17.08 11.09 -12.61
CA THR A 77 15.73 10.52 -12.42
C THR A 77 15.56 10.01 -11.00
N LEU A 78 16.52 9.27 -10.47
CA LEU A 78 16.48 8.77 -9.09
C LEU A 78 16.47 9.93 -8.06
N ARG A 79 17.24 10.99 -8.29
CA ARG A 79 17.21 12.21 -7.44
C ARG A 79 15.85 12.89 -7.45
N ARG A 80 15.17 12.98 -8.61
CA ARG A 80 13.81 13.54 -8.71
C ARG A 80 12.81 12.71 -7.92
N MET A 81 13.01 11.40 -7.86
CA MET A 81 12.18 10.46 -7.11
C MET A 81 12.51 10.41 -5.61
N LYS A 82 13.52 11.18 -5.14
CA LYS A 82 14.02 11.19 -3.75
C LYS A 82 14.47 9.82 -3.23
N ILE A 83 14.85 8.92 -4.13
CA ILE A 83 15.39 7.61 -3.75
C ILE A 83 16.84 7.84 -3.31
N ARG A 84 17.17 7.37 -2.10
CA ARG A 84 18.55 7.35 -1.61
C ARG A 84 19.14 5.99 -1.96
N LEU A 85 20.24 6.02 -2.70
CA LEU A 85 21.09 4.85 -2.90
C LEU A 85 22.08 4.89 -1.73
N GLU A 86 21.86 4.05 -0.73
CA GLU A 86 22.86 3.69 0.29
C GLU A 86 23.35 2.28 -0.01
#